data_AF-A0A520F652-F1
#
_entry.id   AF-A0A520F652-F1
#
_cell.length_a   1.000
_cell.length_b   1.000
_cell.length_c   1.000
_cell.angle_alpha   90.00
_cell.angle_beta   90.00
_cell.angle_gamma   90.00
#
_symmetry.space_group_name_H-M   'P 1'
#
loop_
_entity.id
_entity.type
_entity.pdbx_description
1 polymer ?
#
loop_
_entity_poly.entity_id
_entity_poly.type
_entity_poly.pdbx_seq_one_letter_code
_entity_poly.pdbx_strand_id
1 'polypeptide(L)'
;MRVIQRGMDRFIPAHRPPADALPGDVAKLLTELDTAKDRLRTAQREAEHLGHRERDIEAQATDDETAAKAARAGKAIPAPAAAAKLEADRDAAGRAIAAHTAAVRAITGDLDEAATAAVDAARPGPEDRRKVEEAAAALTAALEEAVAGLATYDWLNGAGYSPTASTYIVDVLPKLGDYRITRDNGLTTTARQTVDGIVNALLGED
;
A
#
# COMPACT_ATOMS: atom_id res chain seq x y z
N MET A 1 20.59 5.53 15.59
CA MET A 1 20.29 4.45 14.62
C MET A 1 18.77 4.32 14.46
N ARG A 2 18.15 5.14 13.61
CA ARG A 2 16.70 5.15 13.30
C ARG A 2 16.53 5.63 11.86
N VAL A 3 16.72 4.76 10.86
CA VAL A 3 16.59 5.14 9.42
C VAL A 3 15.92 4.05 8.55
N ILE A 4 15.28 3.00 9.10
CA ILE A 4 14.68 1.93 8.26
C ILE A 4 13.14 1.85 8.37
N GLN A 5 12.51 2.63 9.25
CA GLN A 5 11.13 2.35 9.65
C GLN A 5 10.04 2.99 8.78
N ARG A 6 10.33 4.03 7.98
CA ARG A 6 9.29 4.76 7.21
C ARG A 6 8.86 4.11 5.89
N GLY A 7 9.59 3.13 5.37
CA GLY A 7 9.24 2.43 4.12
C GLY A 7 8.55 1.07 4.32
N MET A 8 8.63 0.48 5.51
CA MET A 8 8.18 -0.91 5.72
C MET A 8 6.66 -1.06 5.98
N ASP A 9 5.99 -0.02 6.46
CA ASP A 9 4.56 -0.12 6.83
C ASP A 9 3.63 -0.32 5.62
N ARG A 10 4.00 0.19 4.43
CA ARG A 10 3.14 0.12 3.24
C ARG A 10 2.96 -1.28 2.66
N PHE A 11 3.87 -2.21 2.97
CA PHE A 11 3.82 -3.60 2.47
C PHE A 11 3.31 -4.60 3.51
N ILE A 12 2.87 -4.11 4.67
CA ILE A 12 2.26 -4.94 5.70
C ILE A 12 0.89 -5.43 5.20
N PRO A 13 0.58 -6.74 5.30
CA PRO A 13 -0.68 -7.29 4.82
C PRO A 13 -1.93 -6.58 5.34
N ALA A 14 -1.91 -6.07 6.58
CA ALA A 14 -3.04 -5.37 7.21
C ALA A 14 -3.30 -3.95 6.64
N HIS A 15 -2.34 -3.36 5.92
CA HIS A 15 -2.39 -1.96 5.48
C HIS A 15 -2.29 -1.79 3.96
N ARG A 16 -2.20 -2.90 3.21
CA ARG A 16 -2.08 -2.87 1.75
C ARG A 16 -3.41 -3.27 1.07
N PRO A 17 -3.67 -2.80 -0.17
CA PRO A 17 -4.82 -3.24 -0.95
C PRO A 17 -4.82 -4.76 -1.19
N PRO A 18 -6.00 -5.35 -1.49
CA PRO A 18 -6.07 -6.76 -1.87
C PRO A 18 -5.35 -7.01 -3.20
N ALA A 19 -4.87 -8.23 -3.42
CA ALA A 19 -3.96 -8.54 -4.53
C ALA A 19 -4.58 -8.36 -5.92
N ASP A 20 -5.90 -8.51 -6.03
CA ASP A 20 -6.68 -8.29 -7.25
C ASP A 20 -6.81 -6.81 -7.62
N ALA A 21 -6.60 -5.89 -6.68
CA ALA A 21 -6.58 -4.45 -6.91
C ALA A 21 -5.17 -3.92 -7.27
N LEU A 22 -4.16 -4.79 -7.34
CA LEU A 22 -2.77 -4.40 -7.58
C LEU A 22 -2.31 -4.79 -8.99
N PRO A 23 -1.36 -4.05 -9.58
CA PRO A 23 -0.67 -4.48 -10.79
C PRO A 23 -0.05 -5.87 -10.60
N GLY A 24 -0.14 -6.72 -11.62
CA GLY A 24 0.25 -8.13 -11.52
C GLY A 24 1.67 -8.36 -10.98
N ASP A 25 2.64 -7.54 -11.42
CA ASP A 25 4.02 -7.65 -10.96
C ASP A 25 4.19 -7.26 -9.49
N VAL A 26 3.48 -6.22 -9.03
CA VAL A 26 3.49 -5.79 -7.62
C VAL A 26 2.83 -6.86 -6.74
N ALA A 27 1.69 -7.41 -7.17
CA ALA A 27 0.99 -8.49 -6.46
C ALA A 27 1.87 -9.74 -6.30
N LYS A 28 2.59 -10.11 -7.36
CA LYS A 28 3.54 -11.22 -7.36
C LYS A 28 4.68 -10.99 -6.37
N LEU A 29 5.35 -9.84 -6.43
CA LEU A 29 6.47 -9.51 -5.54
C LEU A 29 6.05 -9.45 -4.07
N LEU A 30 4.84 -8.97 -3.76
CA LEU A 30 4.30 -9.01 -2.39
C LEU A 30 4.12 -10.44 -1.86
N THR A 31 3.65 -11.35 -2.72
CA THR A 31 3.49 -12.77 -2.37
C THR A 31 4.84 -13.43 -2.11
N GLU A 32 5.84 -13.11 -2.94
CA GLU A 32 7.23 -13.56 -2.76
C GLU A 32 7.84 -13.02 -1.46
N LEU A 33 7.60 -11.73 -1.15
CA LEU A 33 8.06 -11.09 0.08
C LEU A 33 7.49 -11.75 1.34
N ASP A 34 6.19 -12.03 1.35
CA ASP A 34 5.53 -12.68 2.49
C ASP A 34 6.09 -14.09 2.72
N THR A 35 6.25 -14.86 1.64
CA THR A 35 6.85 -16.20 1.69
C THR A 35 8.30 -16.13 2.21
N ALA A 36 9.08 -15.15 1.76
CA ALA A 36 10.47 -14.97 2.22
C ALA A 36 10.54 -14.58 3.70
N LYS A 37 9.62 -13.72 4.18
CA LYS A 37 9.53 -13.35 5.60
C LYS A 37 9.16 -14.53 6.49
N ASP A 38 8.25 -15.39 6.05
CA ASP A 38 7.88 -16.59 6.81
C ASP A 38 9.02 -17.61 6.88
N ARG A 39 9.79 -17.77 5.80
CA ARG A 39 11.03 -18.57 5.80
C ARG A 39 12.07 -17.99 6.77
N LEU A 40 12.27 -16.67 6.75
CA LEU A 40 13.19 -16.00 7.68
C LEU A 40 12.78 -16.22 9.14
N ARG A 41 11.49 -16.05 9.47
CA ARG A 41 10.98 -16.30 10.83
C ARG A 41 11.18 -17.76 11.26
N THR A 42 10.98 -18.70 10.34
CA THR A 42 11.18 -20.13 10.61
C THR A 42 12.65 -20.42 10.92
N ALA A 43 13.57 -19.92 10.10
CA ALA A 43 15.01 -20.07 10.32
C ALA A 43 15.48 -19.40 11.64
N GLN A 44 14.90 -18.26 12.00
CA GLN A 44 15.19 -17.59 13.28
C GLN A 44 14.74 -18.43 14.48
N ARG A 45 13.54 -19.02 14.43
CA ARG A 45 13.04 -19.92 15.48
C ARG A 45 13.90 -21.18 15.61
N GLU A 46 14.36 -21.73 14.49
CA GLU A 46 15.26 -22.88 14.49
C GLU A 46 16.61 -22.53 15.13
N ALA A 47 17.19 -21.37 14.80
CA ALA A 47 18.42 -20.91 15.43
C ALA A 47 18.25 -20.65 16.93
N GLU A 48 17.12 -20.07 17.35
CA GLU A 48 16.80 -19.88 18.76
C GLU A 48 16.68 -21.24 19.49
N HIS A 49 16.00 -22.21 18.88
CA HIS A 49 15.88 -23.56 19.42
C HIS A 49 17.24 -24.23 19.65
N LEU A 50 18.18 -24.08 18.70
CA LEU A 50 19.54 -24.61 18.81
C LEU A 50 20.42 -23.86 19.83
N GLY A 51 20.02 -22.65 20.24
CA GLY A 51 20.73 -21.82 21.21
C GLY A 51 20.38 -22.11 22.68
N HIS A 52 19.40 -22.98 22.95
CA HIS A 52 19.01 -23.29 24.33
C HIS A 52 20.06 -24.13 25.06
N ARG A 53 20.42 -23.71 26.29
CA ARG A 53 21.40 -24.37 27.16
C ARG A 53 21.12 -25.85 27.43
N GLU A 54 19.84 -26.24 27.44
CA GLU A 54 19.41 -27.64 27.63
C GLU A 54 19.97 -28.56 26.54
N ARG A 55 20.16 -28.04 25.31
CA ARG A 55 20.73 -28.79 24.18
C ARG A 55 22.22 -29.03 24.35
N ASP A 56 22.94 -28.07 24.92
CA ASP A 56 24.35 -28.25 25.25
C ASP A 56 24.53 -29.32 26.35
N ILE A 57 23.65 -29.32 27.35
CA ILE A 57 23.64 -30.33 28.42
C ILE A 57 23.32 -31.72 27.84
N GLU A 58 22.33 -31.82 26.97
CA GLU A 58 21.94 -33.07 26.30
C GLU A 58 23.07 -33.64 25.43
N ALA A 59 23.73 -32.78 24.63
CA ALA A 59 24.87 -33.17 23.80
C ALA A 59 26.04 -33.66 24.65
N GLN A 60 26.40 -32.94 25.71
CA GLN A 60 27.45 -33.34 26.63
C GLN A 60 27.13 -34.67 27.32
N ALA A 61 25.91 -34.85 27.83
CA ALA A 61 25.49 -36.09 28.48
C ALA A 61 25.56 -37.30 27.52
N THR A 62 25.23 -37.10 26.24
CA THR A 62 25.32 -38.14 25.20
C THR A 62 26.77 -38.55 24.92
N ASP A 63 27.67 -37.56 24.80
CA ASP A 63 29.10 -37.81 24.61
C ASP A 63 29.72 -38.48 25.85
N ASP A 64 29.36 -38.04 27.06
CA ASP A 64 29.79 -38.63 28.33
C ASP A 64 29.32 -40.09 28.49
N GLU A 65 28.07 -40.40 28.14
CA GLU A 65 27.55 -41.77 28.16
C GLU A 65 28.30 -42.68 27.18
N THR A 66 28.61 -42.15 26.00
CA THR A 66 29.37 -42.87 24.96
C THR A 66 30.81 -43.15 25.43
N ALA A 67 31.46 -42.15 26.03
CA ALA A 67 32.78 -42.29 26.63
C ALA A 67 32.78 -43.32 27.77
N ALA A 68 31.77 -43.28 28.65
CA ALA A 68 31.62 -44.23 29.74
C ALA A 68 31.43 -45.68 29.23
N LYS A 69 30.63 -45.88 28.18
CA LYS A 69 30.46 -47.20 27.54
C LYS A 69 31.77 -47.71 26.93
N ALA A 70 32.54 -46.86 26.25
CA ALA A 70 33.83 -47.22 25.67
C ALA A 70 34.86 -47.60 26.75
N ALA A 71 34.93 -46.82 27.83
CA ALA A 71 35.82 -47.07 28.96
C ALA A 71 35.50 -48.43 29.65
N ARG A 72 34.22 -48.74 29.89
CA ARG A 72 33.81 -50.04 30.45
C ARG A 72 34.17 -51.22 29.56
N ALA A 73 34.16 -51.03 28.24
CA ALA A 73 34.55 -52.04 27.27
C ALA A 73 36.08 -52.17 27.08
N GLY A 74 36.89 -51.38 27.80
CA GLY A 74 38.35 -51.36 27.65
C GLY A 74 38.82 -50.83 26.29
N LYS A 75 37.96 -50.11 25.57
CA LYS A 75 38.25 -49.54 24.26
C LYS A 75 38.75 -48.10 24.40
N ALA A 76 39.42 -47.60 23.35
CA ALA A 76 39.76 -46.19 23.26
C ALA A 76 38.48 -45.33 23.35
N ILE A 77 38.55 -44.25 24.14
CA ILE A 77 37.45 -43.29 24.28
C ILE A 77 37.36 -42.48 22.98
N PRO A 78 36.21 -42.47 22.28
CA PRO A 78 36.03 -41.68 21.08
C PRO A 78 35.94 -40.19 21.38
N ALA A 79 36.29 -39.35 20.40
CA ALA A 79 36.11 -37.90 20.48
C ALA A 79 34.61 -37.54 20.59
N PRO A 80 34.26 -36.41 21.24
CA PRO A 80 32.88 -35.95 21.35
C PRO A 80 32.29 -35.70 19.96
N ALA A 81 31.13 -36.30 19.70
CA ALA A 81 30.47 -36.27 18.40
C ALA A 81 29.16 -35.47 18.43
N ALA A 82 28.40 -35.57 19.54
CA ALA A 82 27.13 -34.86 19.68
C ALA A 82 27.35 -33.34 19.80
N ALA A 83 28.32 -32.91 20.60
CA ALA A 83 28.65 -31.49 20.74
C ALA A 83 29.15 -30.86 19.42
N ALA A 84 30.01 -31.58 18.69
CA ALA A 84 30.54 -31.12 17.40
C ALA A 84 29.43 -30.98 16.33
N LYS A 85 28.47 -31.91 16.32
CA LYS A 85 27.31 -31.83 15.43
C LYS A 85 26.42 -30.63 15.76
N LEU A 86 26.14 -30.39 17.04
CA LEU A 86 25.32 -29.24 17.48
C LEU A 86 25.91 -27.91 17.02
N GLU A 87 27.24 -27.76 17.08
CA GLU A 87 27.93 -26.56 16.59
C GLU A 87 27.81 -26.40 15.07
N ALA A 88 27.98 -27.49 14.31
CA ALA A 88 27.79 -27.46 12.85
C ALA A 88 26.34 -27.10 12.45
N ASP A 89 25.35 -27.56 13.22
CA ASP A 89 23.94 -27.23 13.02
C ASP A 89 23.69 -25.72 13.27
N ARG A 90 24.33 -25.12 14.29
CA ARG A 90 24.27 -23.66 14.55
C ARG A 90 24.87 -22.84 13.41
N ASP A 91 26.03 -23.25 12.89
CA ASP A 91 26.67 -22.60 11.74
C ASP A 91 25.80 -22.67 10.47
N ALA A 92 25.13 -23.80 10.25
CA ALA A 92 24.19 -23.96 9.16
C ALA A 92 22.98 -23.01 9.31
N ALA A 93 22.39 -22.93 10.51
CA ALA A 93 21.28 -22.03 10.80
C ALA A 93 21.67 -20.55 10.63
N GLY A 94 22.88 -20.15 11.07
CA GLY A 94 23.39 -18.79 10.88
C GLY A 94 23.51 -18.40 9.40
N ARG A 95 24.02 -19.30 8.55
CA ARG A 95 24.08 -19.10 7.09
C ARG A 95 22.69 -18.99 6.47
N ALA A 96 21.72 -19.79 6.92
CA ALA A 96 20.35 -19.73 6.44
C ALA A 96 19.68 -18.37 6.76
N ILE A 97 19.85 -17.86 7.98
CA ILE A 97 19.33 -16.54 8.37
C ILE A 97 19.93 -15.43 7.49
N ALA A 98 21.24 -15.46 7.26
CA ALA A 98 21.92 -14.46 6.43
C ALA A 98 21.38 -14.50 4.98
N ALA A 99 21.21 -15.69 4.41
CA ALA A 99 20.68 -15.87 3.06
C ALA A 99 19.22 -15.36 2.94
N HIS A 100 18.35 -15.70 3.89
CA HIS A 100 16.96 -15.25 3.88
C HIS A 100 16.82 -13.75 4.11
N THR A 101 17.68 -13.17 4.95
CA THR A 101 17.72 -11.71 5.17
C THR A 101 18.11 -10.98 3.87
N ALA A 102 19.12 -11.49 3.15
CA ALA A 102 19.51 -10.94 1.86
C ALA A 102 18.39 -11.04 0.81
N ALA A 103 17.68 -12.17 0.77
CA ALA A 103 16.54 -12.36 -0.14
C ALA A 103 15.39 -11.36 0.14
N VAL A 104 15.00 -11.18 1.41
CA VAL A 104 13.98 -10.19 1.79
C VAL A 104 14.37 -8.79 1.37
N ARG A 105 15.65 -8.42 1.52
CA ARG A 105 16.15 -7.11 1.10
C ARG A 105 16.10 -6.92 -0.41
N ALA A 106 16.49 -7.93 -1.19
CA ALA A 106 16.44 -7.89 -2.65
C ALA A 106 15.00 -7.70 -3.16
N ILE A 107 14.07 -8.55 -2.70
CA ILE A 107 12.65 -8.47 -3.09
C ILE A 107 12.06 -7.10 -2.74
N THR A 108 12.43 -6.52 -1.59
CA THR A 108 11.94 -5.18 -1.21
C THR A 108 12.42 -4.10 -2.19
N GLY A 109 13.66 -4.19 -2.68
CA GLY A 109 14.19 -3.27 -3.70
C GLY A 109 13.42 -3.38 -5.02
N ASP A 110 13.22 -4.61 -5.51
CA ASP A 110 12.45 -4.86 -6.74
C ASP A 110 11.01 -4.33 -6.64
N LEU A 111 10.42 -4.42 -5.44
CA LEU A 111 9.06 -3.97 -5.17
C LEU A 111 8.94 -2.44 -5.15
N ASP A 112 9.96 -1.73 -4.66
CA ASP A 112 10.02 -0.27 -4.72
C ASP A 112 10.11 0.23 -6.18
N GLU A 113 10.90 -0.44 -7.02
CA GLU A 113 11.01 -0.14 -8.45
C GLU A 113 9.71 -0.42 -9.20
N ALA A 114 9.11 -1.60 -8.99
CA ALA A 114 7.84 -1.98 -9.61
C ALA A 114 6.69 -1.06 -9.20
N ALA A 115 6.64 -0.66 -7.93
CA ALA A 115 5.64 0.28 -7.44
C ALA A 115 5.79 1.67 -8.09
N THR A 116 7.02 2.14 -8.26
CA THR A 116 7.30 3.43 -8.94
C THR A 116 6.86 3.39 -10.39
N ALA A 117 7.25 2.34 -11.12
CA ALA A 117 6.84 2.15 -12.51
C ALA A 117 5.32 2.03 -12.67
N ALA A 118 4.64 1.36 -11.74
CA ALA A 118 3.19 1.26 -11.72
C ALA A 118 2.50 2.62 -11.50
N VAL A 119 3.03 3.46 -10.61
CA VAL A 119 2.53 4.83 -10.41
C VAL A 119 2.68 5.66 -11.68
N ASP A 120 3.84 5.58 -12.34
CA ASP A 120 4.09 6.29 -13.59
C ASP A 120 3.15 5.82 -14.71
N ALA A 121 2.90 4.51 -14.81
CA ALA A 121 1.99 3.94 -15.80
C ALA A 121 0.51 4.28 -15.52
N ALA A 122 0.12 4.43 -14.25
CA ALA A 122 -1.23 4.77 -13.83
C ALA A 122 -1.49 6.28 -13.77
N ARG A 123 -0.48 7.11 -14.04
CA ARG A 123 -0.62 8.57 -14.00
C ARG A 123 -1.62 9.03 -15.05
N PRO A 124 -2.67 9.81 -14.68
CA PRO A 124 -3.63 10.35 -15.64
C PRO A 124 -2.93 11.12 -16.74
N GLY A 125 -3.27 10.80 -17.99
CA GLY A 125 -2.68 11.44 -19.17
C GLY A 125 -3.51 12.60 -19.72
N PRO A 126 -3.00 13.31 -20.74
CA PRO A 126 -3.74 14.35 -21.45
C PRO A 126 -5.09 13.87 -22.01
N GLU A 127 -5.16 12.59 -22.42
CA GLU A 127 -6.40 11.98 -22.92
C GLU A 127 -7.47 11.80 -21.83
N ASP A 128 -7.08 11.43 -20.61
CA ASP A 128 -8.04 11.29 -19.51
C ASP A 128 -8.59 12.65 -19.10
N ARG A 129 -7.72 13.67 -19.09
CA ARG A 129 -8.11 15.06 -18.91
C ARG A 129 -9.09 15.51 -19.99
N ARG A 130 -8.79 15.25 -21.27
CA ARG A 130 -9.67 15.58 -22.40
C ARG A 130 -11.05 14.95 -22.23
N LYS A 131 -11.14 13.68 -21.82
CA LYS A 131 -12.44 13.01 -21.58
C LYS A 131 -13.24 13.68 -20.47
N VAL A 132 -12.59 14.08 -19.37
CA VAL A 132 -13.25 14.79 -18.26
C VAL A 132 -13.74 16.16 -18.72
N GLU A 133 -12.93 16.91 -19.46
CA GLU A 133 -13.28 18.21 -20.02
C GLU A 133 -14.46 18.10 -21.02
N GLU A 134 -14.48 17.08 -21.87
CA GLU A 134 -15.59 16.80 -22.80
C GLU A 134 -16.88 16.46 -22.06
N ALA A 135 -16.82 15.61 -21.03
CA ALA A 135 -17.96 15.26 -20.21
C ALA A 135 -18.51 16.49 -19.44
N ALA A 136 -17.61 17.34 -18.93
CA ALA A 136 -17.95 18.58 -18.27
C ALA A 136 -18.67 19.56 -19.22
N ALA A 137 -18.12 19.75 -20.43
CA ALA A 137 -18.74 20.58 -21.45
C ALA A 137 -20.14 20.07 -21.84
N ALA A 138 -20.31 18.75 -21.98
CA ALA A 138 -21.60 18.15 -22.28
C ALA A 138 -22.64 18.37 -21.16
N LEU A 139 -22.23 18.22 -19.88
CA LEU A 139 -23.09 18.50 -18.73
C LEU A 139 -23.51 19.97 -18.69
N THR A 140 -22.56 20.90 -18.87
CA THR A 140 -22.86 22.33 -18.90
C THR A 140 -23.82 22.69 -20.02
N ALA A 141 -23.63 22.16 -21.23
CA ALA A 141 -24.53 22.40 -22.35
C ALA A 141 -25.95 21.90 -22.06
N ALA A 142 -26.10 20.70 -21.48
CA ALA A 142 -27.40 20.16 -21.12
C ALA A 142 -28.14 21.01 -20.07
N LEU A 143 -27.40 21.56 -19.09
CA LEU A 143 -27.97 22.49 -18.10
C LEU A 143 -28.42 23.81 -18.73
N GLU A 144 -27.59 24.40 -19.60
CA GLU A 144 -27.91 25.63 -20.32
C GLU A 144 -29.14 25.46 -21.22
N GLU A 145 -29.25 24.33 -21.92
CA GLU A 145 -30.40 24.00 -22.77
C GLU A 145 -31.69 23.82 -21.95
N ALA A 146 -31.63 23.07 -20.84
CA ALA A 146 -32.78 22.84 -19.98
C ALA A 146 -33.31 24.15 -19.37
N VAL A 147 -32.42 25.04 -18.92
CA VAL A 147 -32.80 26.35 -18.39
C VAL A 147 -33.36 27.26 -19.47
N ALA A 148 -32.79 27.26 -20.68
CA ALA A 148 -33.34 28.03 -21.80
C ALA A 148 -34.74 27.52 -22.21
N GLY A 149 -34.95 26.21 -22.20
CA GLY A 149 -36.26 25.60 -22.46
C GLY A 149 -37.30 26.00 -21.41
N LEU A 150 -36.94 25.95 -20.12
CA LEU A 150 -37.80 26.41 -19.03
C LEU A 150 -38.10 27.91 -19.13
N ALA A 151 -37.08 28.74 -19.39
CA ALA A 151 -37.27 30.19 -19.54
C ALA A 151 -38.22 30.52 -20.69
N THR A 152 -38.16 29.75 -21.78
CA THR A 152 -39.09 29.87 -22.91
C THR A 152 -40.51 29.49 -22.49
N TYR A 153 -40.68 28.38 -21.76
CA TYR A 153 -41.97 27.97 -21.21
C TYR A 153 -42.56 29.04 -20.28
N ASP A 154 -41.76 29.58 -19.36
CA ASP A 154 -42.18 30.62 -18.42
C ASP A 154 -42.62 31.90 -19.15
N TRP A 155 -41.85 32.32 -20.16
CA TRP A 155 -42.18 33.47 -21.00
C TRP A 155 -43.52 33.28 -21.75
N LEU A 156 -43.75 32.08 -22.30
CA LEU A 156 -45.04 31.74 -22.95
C LEU A 156 -46.22 31.79 -21.97
N ASN A 157 -45.99 31.60 -20.68
CA ASN A 157 -47.00 31.69 -19.63
C ASN A 157 -47.08 33.09 -18.96
N GLY A 158 -46.43 34.11 -19.55
CA GLY A 158 -46.54 35.50 -19.10
C GLY A 158 -45.54 35.91 -18.02
N ALA A 159 -44.57 35.07 -17.67
CA ALA A 159 -43.44 35.45 -16.82
C ALA A 159 -42.32 36.13 -17.62
N GLY A 160 -41.28 36.61 -16.94
CA GLY A 160 -40.10 37.18 -17.58
C GLY A 160 -39.18 36.11 -18.19
N TYR A 161 -38.50 36.44 -19.30
CA TYR A 161 -37.53 35.54 -19.94
C TYR A 161 -36.13 35.69 -19.33
N SER A 162 -35.60 34.62 -18.76
CA SER A 162 -34.23 34.57 -18.21
C SER A 162 -33.57 33.21 -18.48
N PRO A 163 -32.83 33.04 -19.59
CA PRO A 163 -32.26 31.75 -19.99
C PRO A 163 -30.92 31.42 -19.32
N THR A 164 -30.44 32.28 -18.42
CA THR A 164 -29.13 32.09 -17.80
C THR A 164 -29.19 30.98 -16.74
N ALA A 165 -28.45 29.89 -16.96
CA ALA A 165 -28.27 28.83 -15.98
C ALA A 165 -27.36 29.28 -14.83
N SER A 166 -27.93 30.00 -13.87
CA SER A 166 -27.22 30.51 -12.69
C SER A 166 -27.94 30.19 -11.39
N THR A 167 -27.16 30.02 -10.33
CA THR A 167 -27.65 29.81 -8.96
C THR A 167 -26.85 30.66 -7.97
N TYR A 168 -27.28 30.75 -6.71
CA TYR A 168 -26.50 31.40 -5.67
C TYR A 168 -25.33 30.52 -5.22
N ILE A 169 -24.18 31.12 -4.93
CA ILE A 169 -22.98 30.39 -4.50
C ILE A 169 -23.19 29.57 -3.23
N VAL A 170 -24.07 30.01 -2.33
CA VAL A 170 -24.43 29.30 -1.09
C VAL A 170 -25.15 27.97 -1.37
N ASP A 171 -25.84 27.82 -2.51
CA ASP A 171 -26.50 26.57 -2.87
C ASP A 171 -25.49 25.51 -3.33
N VAL A 172 -24.36 25.95 -3.89
CA VAL A 172 -23.23 25.07 -4.30
C VAL A 172 -22.32 24.78 -3.12
N LEU A 173 -22.10 25.77 -2.25
CA LEU A 173 -21.25 25.67 -1.06
C LEU A 173 -22.06 26.03 0.20
N PRO A 174 -22.85 25.08 0.75
CA PRO A 174 -23.72 25.35 1.91
C PRO A 174 -23.00 25.87 3.15
N LYS A 175 -21.71 25.52 3.31
CA LYS A 175 -20.86 25.99 4.41
C LYS A 175 -20.67 27.50 4.44
N LEU A 176 -20.91 28.22 3.34
CA LEU A 176 -20.90 29.69 3.34
C LEU A 176 -21.99 30.28 4.24
N GLY A 177 -23.04 29.52 4.54
CA GLY A 177 -24.07 29.89 5.53
C GLY A 177 -23.51 30.12 6.93
N ASP A 178 -22.46 29.40 7.34
CA ASP A 178 -21.79 29.58 8.63
C ASP A 178 -21.14 30.98 8.73
N TYR A 179 -20.80 31.57 7.59
CA TYR A 179 -20.25 32.91 7.45
C TYR A 179 -21.33 33.97 7.16
N ARG A 180 -22.61 33.63 7.36
CA ARG A 180 -23.78 34.51 7.10
C ARG A 180 -23.92 34.95 5.65
N ILE A 181 -23.39 34.18 4.70
CA ILE A 181 -23.65 34.36 3.28
C ILE A 181 -24.92 33.54 2.96
N THR A 182 -25.98 34.22 2.55
CA THR A 182 -27.28 33.67 2.17
C THR A 182 -27.63 34.10 0.75
N ARG A 183 -28.82 33.74 0.25
CA ARG A 183 -29.30 34.24 -1.06
C ARG A 183 -29.53 35.75 -1.08
N ASP A 184 -29.75 36.37 0.09
CA ASP A 184 -30.05 37.80 0.20
C ASP A 184 -28.81 38.70 0.05
N ASN A 185 -27.61 38.16 0.27
CA ASN A 185 -26.34 38.89 0.20
C ASN A 185 -25.24 38.14 -0.57
N GLY A 186 -25.56 36.98 -1.15
CA GLY A 186 -24.63 36.13 -1.88
C GLY A 186 -24.55 36.46 -3.37
N LEU A 187 -23.38 36.20 -3.96
CA LEU A 187 -23.18 36.29 -5.40
C LEU A 187 -23.81 35.08 -6.10
N THR A 188 -24.22 35.28 -7.35
CA THR A 188 -24.60 34.18 -8.23
C THR A 188 -23.39 33.64 -8.98
N THR A 189 -23.47 32.38 -9.37
CA THR A 189 -22.49 31.70 -10.22
C THR A 189 -23.22 30.98 -11.34
N THR A 190 -22.58 30.86 -12.50
CA THR A 190 -23.13 30.12 -13.64
C THR A 190 -22.81 28.63 -13.52
N ALA A 191 -23.63 27.80 -14.17
CA ALA A 191 -23.38 26.36 -14.28
C ALA A 191 -21.97 26.08 -14.86
N ARG A 192 -21.59 26.82 -15.90
CA ARG A 192 -20.26 26.73 -16.53
C ARG A 192 -19.13 27.01 -15.56
N GLN A 193 -19.15 28.17 -14.89
CA GLN A 193 -18.11 28.54 -13.92
C GLN A 193 -17.99 27.53 -12.77
N THR A 194 -19.12 26.96 -12.34
CA THR A 194 -19.15 25.97 -11.26
C THR A 194 -18.54 24.64 -11.70
N VAL A 195 -18.96 24.12 -12.85
CA VAL A 195 -18.46 22.84 -13.37
C VAL A 195 -16.97 22.93 -13.72
N ASP A 196 -16.54 23.99 -14.42
CA ASP A 196 -15.14 24.20 -14.79
C ASP A 196 -14.25 24.32 -13.53
N GLY A 197 -14.72 25.07 -12.52
CA GLY A 197 -14.00 25.21 -11.24
C GLY A 197 -13.83 23.88 -10.51
N ILE A 198 -14.86 23.03 -10.50
CA ILE A 198 -14.79 21.68 -9.91
C ILE A 198 -13.79 20.80 -10.68
N VAL A 199 -13.85 20.81 -12.01
CA VAL A 199 -12.94 20.02 -12.85
C VAL A 199 -11.49 20.42 -12.60
N ASN A 200 -11.18 21.72 -12.61
CA ASN A 200 -9.83 22.21 -12.38
C ASN A 200 -9.32 21.85 -10.97
N ALA A 201 -10.16 22.00 -9.94
CA ALA A 201 -9.81 21.66 -8.56
C ALA A 201 -9.56 20.15 -8.37
N LEU A 202 -10.31 19.29 -9.06
CA LEU A 202 -10.15 17.84 -8.97
C LEU A 202 -8.96 17.31 -9.80
N LEU A 203 -8.61 17.98 -10.90
CA LEU A 203 -7.50 17.61 -11.76
C LEU A 203 -6.15 18.23 -11.32
N GLY A 204 -6.14 19.09 -10.30
CA GLY A 204 -4.94 19.51 -9.61
C GLY A 204 -4.10 20.55 -10.36
N GLU A 205 -4.72 21.61 -10.87
CA GLU A 205 -3.99 22.83 -11.23
C GLU A 205 -3.96 23.79 -10.02
N ASP A 206 -2.94 23.62 -9.17
CA ASP A 206 -2.36 24.68 -8.35
C ASP A 206 -0.86 24.83 -8.71
#